data_AF-A0A1Q5MQF1-F1
#
_entry.id   AF-A0A1Q5MQF1-F1
#
_cell.length_a   1.000
_cell.length_b   1.000
_cell.length_c   1.000
_cell.angle_alpha   90.00
_cell.angle_beta   90.00
_cell.angle_gamma   90.00
#
_symmetry.space_group_name_H-M   'P 1'
#
loop_
_entity.id
_entity.type
_entity.pdbx_description
1 polymer ?
#
loop_
_entity_poly.entity_id
_entity_poly.type
_entity_poly.pdbx_seq_one_letter_code
_entity_poly.pdbx_strand_id
1 'polypeptide(L)'
;MTQPAAPAAPAAPAAPAAPAAHSTSAAPGAPGAHSTSSASSALSPRAPEIAHAAPARKLSTGRRGPADPVKALMHRHRELCERAVDPLEIAAGLEAHGVTDRTAARYRHRDVFSLAEELFARVPGIPREPVAVLSAPARDIRTRAAWSLRALLPGAACLATLLTLRLTDGVLGGEARLAIGSGGALLAFVGLAVALRTGPLSTGGRATGAANLYGCWLLGYALYGEALLHQVLSGGPEGPWDITPAPLLGLAVAVAPAAWCAHLFSVSAHRKLNGSRALEEFAAGVRPLLFGAVTAFLCAVTGLLYLAGLGTGGGAPVGAAGLGVLLLLARLLTVHGFPEPAATGLAAACAVEAAAPALVLAGRLPGLHPLARPVDALVAAAGAGAVPAVACGAAALGLLTTATVALSRASAHTAA
;
A
#
# COMPACT_ATOMS: atom_id res chain seq x y z
N MET A 1 -32.57 -74.69 11.12
CA MET A 1 -31.79 -75.60 10.25
C MET A 1 -31.03 -74.76 9.24
N THR A 2 -29.70 -74.89 9.24
CA THR A 2 -28.70 -74.55 8.19
C THR A 2 -28.66 -73.12 7.61
N GLN A 3 -27.56 -72.38 7.52
CA GLN A 3 -26.20 -72.30 8.11
C GLN A 3 -25.62 -71.00 7.47
N PRO A 4 -24.88 -70.13 8.19
CA PRO A 4 -24.38 -68.86 7.65
C PRO A 4 -23.02 -69.03 6.95
N ALA A 5 -22.77 -68.25 5.90
CA ALA A 5 -21.47 -68.19 5.24
C ALA A 5 -20.50 -67.26 6.00
N ALA A 6 -19.30 -67.77 6.23
CA ALA A 6 -18.22 -67.17 7.03
C ALA A 6 -17.45 -66.05 6.29
N PRO A 7 -16.75 -65.17 7.02
CA PRO A 7 -16.07 -63.99 6.48
C PRO A 7 -14.65 -64.30 5.97
N ALA A 8 -14.21 -63.60 4.93
CA ALA A 8 -12.81 -63.63 4.47
C ALA A 8 -11.96 -62.68 5.33
N ALA A 9 -10.88 -63.24 5.89
CA ALA A 9 -9.91 -62.59 6.76
C ALA A 9 -8.87 -61.75 5.96
N PRO A 10 -8.10 -60.87 6.62
CA PRO A 10 -7.34 -59.79 6.00
C PRO A 10 -5.91 -60.21 5.63
N ALA A 11 -5.38 -59.67 4.53
CA ALA A 11 -3.96 -59.74 4.21
C ALA A 11 -3.24 -58.54 4.85
N ALA A 12 -2.27 -58.83 5.72
CA ALA A 12 -1.36 -57.88 6.35
C ALA A 12 0.02 -57.88 5.61
N PRO A 13 1.04 -57.11 6.04
CA PRO A 13 1.62 -56.04 5.24
C PRO A 13 3.02 -56.37 4.69
N ALA A 14 3.39 -55.75 3.56
CA ALA A 14 4.79 -55.74 3.09
C ALA A 14 5.46 -54.41 3.49
N ALA A 15 6.48 -54.53 4.32
CA ALA A 15 7.35 -53.46 4.81
C ALA A 15 8.49 -53.13 3.80
N PRO A 16 9.33 -52.11 4.03
CA PRO A 16 9.83 -51.22 3.00
C PRO A 16 11.26 -51.52 2.52
N ALA A 17 11.57 -51.12 1.29
CA ALA A 17 12.93 -51.04 0.77
C ALA A 17 13.35 -49.58 0.58
N ALA A 18 14.44 -49.20 1.23
CA ALA A 18 15.25 -48.01 0.99
C ALA A 18 16.72 -48.47 0.87
N PRO A 19 17.70 -47.60 0.56
CA PRO A 19 17.78 -46.62 -0.52
C PRO A 19 19.03 -46.89 -1.40
N ALA A 20 19.01 -46.46 -2.67
CA ALA A 20 20.21 -46.47 -3.52
C ALA A 20 20.84 -45.07 -3.58
N ALA A 21 22.02 -44.96 -2.97
CA ALA A 21 22.93 -43.83 -3.07
C ALA A 21 23.66 -43.87 -4.41
N HIS A 22 23.70 -42.73 -5.11
CA HIS A 22 24.70 -42.47 -6.15
C HIS A 22 25.45 -41.19 -5.82
N SER A 23 26.66 -41.40 -5.32
CA SER A 23 27.74 -40.42 -5.25
C SER A 23 28.58 -40.57 -6.51
N THR A 24 28.84 -39.47 -7.22
CA THR A 24 29.97 -39.34 -8.14
C THR A 24 30.73 -38.07 -7.82
N SER A 25 32.05 -38.23 -7.79
CA SER A 25 33.07 -37.31 -7.27
C SER A 25 33.89 -36.72 -8.41
N ALA A 26 34.50 -35.55 -8.13
CA ALA A 26 35.67 -34.92 -8.75
C ALA A 26 35.49 -34.28 -10.16
N ALA A 27 35.51 -32.95 -10.35
CA ALA A 27 36.59 -31.94 -10.24
C ALA A 27 37.51 -31.86 -11.51
N PRO A 28 38.38 -30.84 -11.67
CA PRO A 28 38.13 -29.53 -12.30
C PRO A 28 38.99 -29.27 -13.57
N GLY A 29 38.68 -28.23 -14.35
CA GLY A 29 39.54 -27.83 -15.49
C GLY A 29 39.15 -26.52 -16.20
N ALA A 30 39.83 -25.44 -15.84
CA ALA A 30 40.17 -24.28 -16.69
C ALA A 30 41.72 -24.34 -16.91
N PRO A 31 42.41 -23.60 -17.82
CA PRO A 31 42.21 -22.17 -18.16
C PRO A 31 42.66 -21.68 -19.56
N GLY A 32 42.51 -20.36 -19.80
CA GLY A 32 43.18 -19.56 -20.86
C GLY A 32 42.43 -18.24 -21.12
N ALA A 33 42.73 -17.13 -20.43
CA ALA A 33 43.70 -16.06 -20.77
C ALA A 33 43.33 -15.29 -22.07
N HIS A 34 43.01 -13.99 -22.04
CA HIS A 34 43.90 -12.82 -21.83
C HIS A 34 43.14 -11.66 -21.12
N SER A 35 43.63 -11.06 -20.03
CA SER A 35 44.69 -10.02 -19.90
C SER A 35 44.37 -8.75 -20.70
N THR A 36 44.03 -7.62 -20.08
CA THR A 36 44.95 -6.67 -19.41
C THR A 36 44.25 -5.97 -18.22
N SER A 37 44.81 -6.01 -16.99
CA SER A 37 45.81 -5.07 -16.43
C SER A 37 45.22 -3.66 -16.21
N SER A 38 45.27 -2.99 -15.06
CA SER A 38 45.96 -3.19 -13.78
C SER A 38 45.67 -1.92 -12.95
N ALA A 39 45.31 -2.06 -11.68
CA ALA A 39 46.08 -1.61 -10.50
C ALA A 39 45.28 -0.53 -9.76
N SER A 40 44.71 -0.86 -8.59
CA SER A 40 45.37 -0.85 -7.27
C SER A 40 45.50 0.55 -6.70
N SER A 41 44.70 0.88 -5.68
CA SER A 41 45.18 0.86 -4.30
C SER A 41 44.18 1.59 -3.41
N ALA A 42 43.61 0.87 -2.45
CA ALA A 42 42.96 1.46 -1.31
C ALA A 42 44.01 2.21 -0.46
N LEU A 43 43.67 3.43 -0.02
CA LEU A 43 44.28 4.08 1.15
C LEU A 43 43.21 4.99 1.76
N SER A 44 42.85 4.65 2.99
CA SER A 44 41.92 5.34 3.86
C SER A 44 42.45 6.72 4.27
N PRO A 45 41.64 7.79 4.35
CA PRO A 45 42.08 9.03 4.98
C PRO A 45 41.64 9.10 6.44
N ARG A 46 42.64 9.21 7.31
CA ARG A 46 42.52 9.64 8.71
C ARG A 46 41.92 11.05 8.82
N ALA A 47 41.24 11.29 9.94
CA ALA A 47 40.69 12.58 10.36
C ALA A 47 41.78 13.66 10.52
N PRO A 48 41.48 14.96 10.26
CA PRO A 48 42.43 16.03 10.52
C PRO A 48 42.22 16.66 11.90
N GLU A 49 43.34 16.75 12.60
CA GLU A 49 43.60 17.51 13.83
C GLU A 49 43.61 19.02 13.55
N ILE A 50 43.19 19.80 14.55
CA ILE A 50 43.07 21.26 14.52
C ILE A 50 44.44 21.89 14.80
N ALA A 51 44.91 22.80 13.93
CA ALA A 51 45.97 23.75 14.28
C ALA A 51 45.75 25.13 13.62
N HIS A 52 45.89 26.18 14.42
CA HIS A 52 45.65 27.59 14.12
C HIS A 52 46.83 28.31 13.43
N ALA A 53 46.47 29.16 12.45
CA ALA A 53 46.97 30.49 12.06
C ALA A 53 48.47 30.86 12.05
N ALA A 54 48.99 31.38 10.92
CA ALA A 54 49.19 32.83 10.61
C ALA A 54 49.85 33.00 9.18
N PRO A 55 50.06 34.21 8.60
CA PRO A 55 49.31 34.63 7.42
C PRO A 55 50.11 35.06 6.16
N ALA A 56 49.34 35.30 5.09
CA ALA A 56 49.56 36.21 3.97
C ALA A 56 50.71 35.95 2.96
N ARG A 57 50.33 35.39 1.80
CA ARG A 57 50.89 35.82 0.52
C ARG A 57 49.76 36.00 -0.50
N LYS A 58 49.51 37.27 -0.86
CA LYS A 58 48.61 37.65 -1.95
C LYS A 58 49.14 37.05 -3.26
N LEU A 59 48.37 36.14 -3.86
CA LEU A 59 48.39 35.94 -5.30
C LEU A 59 47.02 36.35 -5.83
N SER A 60 47.01 37.48 -6.53
CA SER A 60 45.91 37.85 -7.40
C SER A 60 45.95 36.95 -8.63
N THR A 61 44.99 36.04 -8.74
CA THR A 61 44.69 35.33 -9.99
C THR A 61 43.21 35.45 -10.27
N GLY A 62 42.87 36.21 -11.32
CA GLY A 62 41.64 36.08 -12.11
C GLY A 62 40.32 36.30 -11.37
N ARG A 63 39.78 37.51 -11.47
CA ARG A 63 38.37 37.82 -11.20
C ARG A 63 37.47 36.96 -12.10
N ARG A 64 37.13 35.75 -11.69
CA ARG A 64 35.82 35.16 -12.04
C ARG A 64 34.82 35.92 -11.18
N GLY A 65 33.86 36.61 -11.79
CA GLY A 65 32.72 37.15 -11.06
C GLY A 65 32.05 36.04 -10.22
N PRO A 66 31.26 36.37 -9.19
CA PRO A 66 30.56 35.35 -8.43
C PRO A 66 29.78 34.49 -9.44
N ALA A 67 30.15 33.21 -9.57
CA ALA A 67 29.42 32.30 -10.41
C ALA A 67 27.96 32.39 -9.97
N ASP A 68 27.07 32.74 -10.90
CA ASP A 68 25.65 32.83 -10.59
C ASP A 68 25.21 31.49 -9.97
N PRO A 69 24.89 31.48 -8.66
CA PRO A 69 24.65 30.24 -7.95
C PRO A 69 23.44 29.50 -8.54
N VAL A 70 22.47 30.24 -9.10
CA VAL A 70 21.30 29.69 -9.78
C VAL A 70 21.71 29.00 -11.08
N LYS A 71 22.64 29.57 -11.85
CA LYS A 71 23.16 28.93 -13.07
C LYS A 71 23.91 27.63 -12.79
N ALA A 72 24.68 27.58 -11.71
CA ALA A 72 25.33 26.35 -11.27
C ALA A 72 24.30 25.28 -10.83
N LEU A 73 23.22 25.70 -10.18
CA LEU A 73 22.11 24.81 -9.81
C LEU A 73 21.35 24.29 -11.05
N MET A 74 21.05 25.16 -12.03
CA MET A 74 20.46 24.76 -13.31
C MET A 74 21.29 23.69 -14.01
N HIS A 75 22.62 23.81 -14.01
CA HIS A 75 23.48 22.82 -14.65
C HIS A 75 23.42 21.47 -13.90
N ARG A 76 23.33 21.47 -12.57
CA ARG A 76 23.22 20.24 -11.77
C ARG A 76 21.86 19.55 -11.98
N HIS A 77 20.79 20.31 -12.13
CA HIS A 77 19.42 19.81 -12.31
C HIS A 77 18.90 20.02 -13.74
N ARG A 78 19.79 19.95 -14.73
CA ARG A 78 19.48 20.29 -16.13
C ARG A 78 18.34 19.45 -16.69
N GLU A 79 18.39 18.14 -16.49
CA GLU A 79 17.36 17.20 -16.96
C GLU A 79 15.98 17.44 -16.31
N LEU A 80 15.95 17.99 -15.10
CA LEU A 80 14.72 18.37 -14.42
C LEU A 80 14.15 19.64 -15.06
N CYS A 81 14.97 20.68 -15.21
CA CYS A 81 14.55 21.96 -15.77
C CYS A 81 14.12 21.84 -17.25
N GLU A 82 14.78 20.99 -18.05
CA GLU A 82 14.46 20.80 -19.47
C GLU A 82 13.16 20.01 -19.69
N ARG A 83 12.78 19.13 -18.76
CA ARG A 83 11.54 18.33 -18.85
C ARG A 83 10.34 19.00 -18.21
N ALA A 84 10.56 19.96 -17.32
CA ALA A 84 9.51 20.54 -16.51
C ALA A 84 8.47 21.30 -17.34
N VAL A 85 7.21 20.96 -17.13
CA VAL A 85 6.05 21.56 -17.79
C VAL A 85 5.61 22.83 -17.05
N ASP A 86 5.89 22.94 -15.76
CA ASP A 86 5.55 24.07 -14.89
C ASP A 86 6.59 24.29 -13.75
N PRO A 87 6.55 25.44 -13.04
CA PRO A 87 7.44 25.71 -11.91
C PRO A 87 7.30 24.73 -10.73
N LEU A 88 6.13 24.12 -10.53
CA LEU A 88 5.88 23.22 -9.40
C LEU A 88 6.58 21.87 -9.58
N GLU A 89 6.68 21.39 -10.83
CA GLU A 89 7.51 20.24 -11.18
C GLU A 89 8.99 20.48 -10.84
N ILE A 90 9.49 21.70 -11.08
CA ILE A 90 10.85 22.08 -10.67
C ILE A 90 10.95 22.13 -9.14
N ALA A 91 9.99 22.74 -8.42
CA ALA A 91 10.01 22.82 -6.96
C ALA A 91 10.02 21.43 -6.31
N ALA A 92 9.15 20.54 -6.78
CA ALA A 92 9.08 19.14 -6.36
C ALA A 92 10.35 18.36 -6.68
N GLY A 93 10.91 18.55 -7.87
CA GLY A 93 12.16 17.91 -8.25
C GLY A 93 13.31 18.40 -7.36
N LEU A 94 13.39 19.69 -7.06
CA LEU A 94 14.39 20.24 -6.13
C LEU A 94 14.23 19.66 -4.72
N GLU A 95 13.00 19.58 -4.20
CA GLU A 95 12.71 18.97 -2.89
C GLU A 95 13.12 17.49 -2.87
N ALA A 96 12.84 16.72 -3.91
CA ALA A 96 13.25 15.32 -4.04
C ALA A 96 14.78 15.15 -4.03
N HIS A 97 15.52 16.16 -4.49
CA HIS A 97 16.99 16.20 -4.42
C HIS A 97 17.52 16.85 -3.11
N GLY A 98 16.65 17.09 -2.12
CA GLY A 98 17.03 17.58 -0.79
C GLY A 98 17.15 19.11 -0.67
N VAL A 99 16.66 19.88 -1.65
CA VAL A 99 16.62 21.34 -1.56
C VAL A 99 15.41 21.75 -0.71
N THR A 100 15.68 22.42 0.41
CA THR A 100 14.66 22.95 1.34
C THR A 100 14.57 24.47 1.22
N ASP A 101 13.58 25.10 1.88
CA ASP A 101 13.46 26.57 1.92
C ASP A 101 14.74 27.23 2.48
N ARG A 102 15.39 26.58 3.46
CA ARG A 102 16.69 27.02 3.99
C ARG A 102 17.81 26.92 2.96
N THR A 103 17.77 25.91 2.09
CA THR A 103 18.72 25.78 0.98
C THR A 103 18.45 26.84 -0.08
N ALA A 104 17.18 27.14 -0.39
CA ALA A 104 16.78 28.18 -1.34
C ALA A 104 17.25 29.58 -0.92
N ALA A 105 17.24 29.88 0.38
CA ALA A 105 17.80 31.13 0.93
C ALA A 105 19.29 31.34 0.57
N ARG A 106 20.07 30.26 0.43
CA ARG A 106 21.48 30.34 -0.02
C ARG A 106 21.62 30.78 -1.48
N TYR A 107 20.59 30.56 -2.28
CA TYR A 107 20.48 31.01 -3.67
C TYR A 107 19.85 32.41 -3.79
N ARG A 108 19.63 33.12 -2.67
CA ARG A 108 18.96 34.44 -2.60
C ARG A 108 17.49 34.43 -3.00
N HIS A 109 16.82 33.28 -2.92
CA HIS A 109 15.37 33.16 -3.08
C HIS A 109 14.73 32.91 -1.72
N ARG A 110 13.50 33.41 -1.52
CA ARG A 110 12.79 33.31 -0.24
C ARG A 110 12.49 31.85 0.15
N ASP A 111 12.16 31.02 -0.83
CA ASP A 111 11.65 29.67 -0.68
C ASP A 111 11.92 28.84 -1.95
N VAL A 112 11.67 27.53 -1.88
CA VAL A 112 11.89 26.61 -3.01
C VAL A 112 10.98 26.93 -4.20
N PHE A 113 9.75 27.42 -3.95
CA PHE A 113 8.81 27.79 -5.01
C PHE A 113 9.32 29.00 -5.83
N SER A 114 9.79 30.06 -5.16
CA SER A 114 10.39 31.24 -5.79
C SER A 114 11.66 30.89 -6.55
N LEU A 115 12.47 29.97 -6.01
CA LEU A 115 13.66 29.46 -6.71
C LEU A 115 13.26 28.69 -7.98
N ALA A 116 12.20 27.88 -7.90
CA ALA A 116 11.71 27.10 -9.02
C ALA A 116 11.09 27.96 -10.13
N GLU A 117 10.35 29.01 -9.79
CA GLU A 117 9.87 30.02 -10.74
C GLU A 117 11.01 30.71 -11.48
N GLU A 118 12.07 31.11 -10.77
CA GLU A 118 13.26 31.70 -11.38
C GLU A 118 13.96 30.72 -12.33
N LEU A 119 14.10 29.45 -11.93
CA LEU A 119 14.69 28.41 -12.77
C LEU A 119 13.85 28.17 -14.02
N PHE A 120 12.52 28.09 -13.88
CA PHE A 120 11.58 27.90 -14.99
C PHE A 120 11.63 29.08 -15.97
N ALA A 121 11.65 30.31 -15.47
CA ALA A 121 11.74 31.53 -16.29
C ALA A 121 13.04 31.62 -17.12
N ARG A 122 14.11 30.96 -16.67
CA ARG A 122 15.41 30.91 -17.35
C ARG A 122 15.54 29.77 -18.37
N VAL A 123 14.62 28.81 -18.39
CA VAL A 123 14.59 27.77 -19.44
C VAL A 123 14.11 28.42 -20.74
N PRO A 124 14.84 28.28 -21.86
CA PRO A 124 14.38 28.80 -23.16
C PRO A 124 13.03 28.15 -23.52
N GLY A 125 11.95 28.93 -23.45
CA GLY A 125 10.61 28.42 -23.66
C GLY A 125 10.38 28.02 -25.13
N ILE A 126 10.01 26.76 -25.36
CA ILE A 126 9.30 26.39 -26.58
C ILE A 126 7.96 27.13 -26.54
N PRO A 127 7.59 27.90 -27.58
CA PRO A 127 6.31 28.59 -27.64
C PRO A 127 5.18 27.58 -27.41
N ARG A 128 4.41 27.77 -26.34
CA ARG A 128 3.25 26.92 -26.05
C ARG A 128 2.08 27.35 -26.91
N GLU A 129 1.49 26.39 -27.62
CA GLU A 129 0.12 26.53 -28.11
C GLU A 129 -0.81 26.82 -26.93
N PRO A 130 -1.65 27.86 -27.00
CA PRO A 130 -2.61 28.14 -25.94
C PRO A 130 -3.56 26.94 -25.80
N VAL A 131 -3.45 26.23 -24.67
CA VAL A 131 -4.38 25.17 -24.28
C VAL A 131 -5.77 25.79 -24.26
N ALA A 132 -6.65 25.34 -25.15
CA ALA A 132 -8.01 25.84 -25.28
C ALA A 132 -8.77 25.70 -23.93
N VAL A 133 -8.93 26.82 -23.24
CA VAL A 133 -9.56 26.93 -21.91
C VAL A 133 -11.09 26.66 -21.95
N LEU A 134 -11.65 26.49 -23.16
CA LEU A 134 -13.10 26.48 -23.41
C LEU A 134 -13.83 25.14 -23.21
N SER A 135 -13.23 24.11 -22.61
CA SER A 135 -13.90 22.81 -22.36
C SER A 135 -13.61 22.12 -21.02
N ALA A 136 -12.93 22.80 -20.09
CA ALA A 136 -12.49 22.22 -18.82
C ALA A 136 -13.62 21.77 -17.86
N PRO A 137 -14.71 22.55 -17.63
CA PRO A 137 -15.69 22.20 -16.60
C PRO A 137 -16.52 20.95 -16.96
N ALA A 138 -16.96 20.84 -18.20
CA ALA A 138 -17.78 19.73 -18.67
C ALA A 138 -16.99 18.40 -18.72
N ARG A 139 -15.69 18.46 -19.05
CA ARG A 139 -14.79 17.30 -19.04
C ARG A 139 -14.53 16.79 -17.63
N ASP A 140 -14.40 17.69 -16.66
CA ASP A 140 -14.21 17.36 -15.24
C ASP A 140 -15.47 16.70 -14.62
N ILE A 141 -16.68 17.17 -14.97
CA ILE A 141 -17.94 16.54 -14.51
C ILE A 141 -18.10 15.12 -15.07
N ARG A 142 -17.90 14.93 -16.39
CA ARG A 142 -18.07 13.62 -17.02
C ARG A 142 -17.05 12.60 -16.52
N THR A 143 -15.81 13.02 -16.31
CA THR A 143 -14.78 12.15 -15.74
C THR A 143 -15.13 11.77 -14.29
N ARG A 144 -15.58 12.74 -13.47
CA ARG A 144 -16.11 12.49 -12.10
C ARG A 144 -17.24 11.48 -12.05
N ALA A 145 -18.26 11.66 -12.89
CA ALA A 145 -19.39 10.75 -12.95
C ALA A 145 -18.95 9.33 -13.37
N ALA A 146 -18.08 9.23 -14.37
CA ALA A 146 -17.66 7.94 -14.91
C ALA A 146 -16.83 7.12 -13.90
N TRP A 147 -15.89 7.72 -13.16
CA TRP A 147 -15.15 6.97 -12.15
C TRP A 147 -15.98 6.71 -10.88
N SER A 148 -16.90 7.61 -10.51
CA SER A 148 -17.84 7.37 -9.40
C SER A 148 -18.73 6.16 -9.66
N LEU A 149 -19.29 6.05 -10.88
CA LEU A 149 -20.09 4.89 -11.28
C LEU A 149 -19.27 3.59 -11.23
N ARG A 150 -18.02 3.63 -11.70
CA ARG A 150 -17.11 2.47 -11.64
C ARG A 150 -16.76 2.06 -10.20
N ALA A 151 -16.65 3.02 -9.28
CA ALA A 151 -16.36 2.75 -7.87
C ALA A 151 -17.53 2.07 -7.14
N LEU A 152 -18.75 2.15 -7.67
CA LEU A 152 -19.94 1.48 -7.13
C LEU A 152 -20.10 0.02 -7.61
N LEU A 153 -19.45 -0.36 -8.72
CA LEU A 153 -19.55 -1.70 -9.31
C LEU A 153 -19.26 -2.85 -8.33
N PRO A 154 -18.17 -2.85 -7.54
CA PRO A 154 -17.90 -3.97 -6.63
C PRO A 154 -18.99 -4.13 -5.57
N GLY A 155 -19.45 -3.02 -4.98
CA GLY A 155 -20.55 -3.02 -4.02
C GLY A 155 -21.87 -3.52 -4.62
N ALA A 156 -22.22 -3.05 -5.82
CA ALA A 156 -23.42 -3.48 -6.53
C ALA A 156 -23.39 -4.98 -6.88
N ALA A 157 -22.24 -5.50 -7.33
CA ALA A 157 -22.05 -6.92 -7.60
C ALA A 157 -22.20 -7.77 -6.33
N CYS A 158 -21.58 -7.36 -5.21
CA CYS A 158 -21.74 -8.06 -3.93
C CYS A 158 -23.19 -8.03 -3.42
N LEU A 159 -23.86 -6.88 -3.48
CA LEU A 159 -25.26 -6.76 -3.08
C LEU A 159 -26.19 -7.64 -3.92
N ALA A 160 -26.04 -7.58 -5.25
CA ALA A 160 -26.83 -8.39 -6.17
C ALA A 160 -26.65 -9.88 -5.89
N THR A 161 -25.39 -10.33 -5.72
CA THR A 161 -25.08 -11.73 -5.42
C THR A 161 -25.73 -12.19 -4.12
N LEU A 162 -25.60 -11.40 -3.05
CA LEU A 162 -26.21 -11.74 -1.76
C LEU A 162 -27.74 -11.77 -1.83
N LEU A 163 -28.35 -10.81 -2.52
CA LEU A 163 -29.79 -10.77 -2.71
C LEU A 163 -30.28 -11.99 -3.50
N THR A 164 -29.58 -12.36 -4.58
CA THR A 164 -29.90 -13.56 -5.36
C THR A 164 -29.79 -14.82 -4.50
N LEU A 165 -28.72 -14.98 -3.73
CA LEU A 165 -28.55 -16.14 -2.83
C LEU A 165 -29.64 -16.21 -1.75
N ARG A 166 -30.07 -15.07 -1.20
CA ARG A 166 -31.15 -14.99 -0.20
C ARG A 166 -32.53 -15.29 -0.81
N LEU A 167 -32.81 -14.81 -2.02
CA LEU A 167 -34.10 -15.05 -2.69
C LEU A 167 -34.23 -16.49 -3.21
N THR A 168 -33.11 -17.16 -3.45
CA THR A 168 -33.06 -18.56 -3.91
C THR A 168 -32.83 -19.55 -2.78
N ASP A 169 -32.92 -19.07 -1.53
CA ASP A 169 -32.73 -19.92 -0.36
C ASP A 169 -33.83 -20.99 -0.28
N GLY A 170 -33.48 -22.24 0.00
CA GLY A 170 -34.38 -23.40 -0.05
C GLY A 170 -34.83 -23.89 -1.45
N VAL A 171 -34.63 -23.13 -2.53
CA VAL A 171 -35.11 -23.48 -3.89
C VAL A 171 -33.99 -24.05 -4.78
N LEU A 172 -32.79 -23.50 -4.69
CA LEU A 172 -31.64 -23.93 -5.48
C LEU A 172 -30.78 -24.97 -4.73
N GLY A 173 -30.35 -26.01 -5.46
CA GLY A 173 -29.35 -26.96 -4.99
C GLY A 173 -27.95 -26.33 -4.78
N GLY A 174 -27.07 -27.06 -4.09
CA GLY A 174 -25.74 -26.57 -3.69
C GLY A 174 -24.88 -26.09 -4.87
N GLU A 175 -24.83 -26.86 -5.96
CA GLU A 175 -24.05 -26.52 -7.17
C GLU A 175 -24.47 -25.17 -7.78
N ALA A 176 -25.77 -24.88 -7.84
CA ALA A 176 -26.27 -23.63 -8.40
C ALA A 176 -25.92 -22.43 -7.50
N ARG A 177 -25.94 -22.61 -6.17
CA ARG A 177 -25.49 -21.58 -5.23
C ARG A 177 -23.99 -21.33 -5.32
N LEU A 178 -23.19 -22.38 -5.49
CA LEU A 178 -21.75 -22.26 -5.71
C LEU A 178 -21.46 -21.49 -6.99
N ALA A 179 -22.15 -21.80 -8.09
CA ALA A 179 -22.03 -21.08 -9.35
C ALA A 179 -22.40 -19.58 -9.23
N ILE A 180 -23.50 -19.27 -8.52
CA ILE A 180 -23.91 -17.88 -8.25
C ILE A 180 -22.86 -17.16 -7.39
N GLY A 181 -22.37 -17.81 -6.32
CA GLY A 181 -21.34 -17.26 -5.44
C GLY A 181 -20.03 -16.99 -6.17
N SER A 182 -19.54 -17.95 -6.96
CA SER A 182 -18.30 -17.80 -7.73
C SER A 182 -18.44 -16.76 -8.85
N GLY A 183 -19.58 -16.74 -9.53
CA GLY A 183 -19.88 -15.74 -10.56
C GLY A 183 -19.96 -14.32 -9.98
N GLY A 184 -20.62 -14.17 -8.84
CA GLY A 184 -20.71 -12.92 -8.09
C GLY A 184 -19.36 -12.43 -7.57
N ALA A 185 -18.54 -13.34 -7.03
CA ALA A 185 -17.17 -13.03 -6.60
C ALA A 185 -16.29 -12.57 -7.78
N LEU A 186 -16.38 -13.25 -8.93
CA LEU A 186 -15.67 -12.86 -10.15
C LEU A 186 -16.12 -11.47 -10.62
N LEU A 187 -17.43 -11.20 -10.63
CA LEU A 187 -17.97 -9.91 -11.02
C LEU A 187 -17.51 -8.78 -10.09
N ALA A 188 -17.53 -9.02 -8.77
CA ALA A 188 -17.04 -8.07 -7.78
C ALA A 188 -15.53 -7.80 -7.95
N PHE A 189 -14.74 -8.84 -8.21
CA PHE A 189 -13.30 -8.72 -8.46
C PHE A 189 -13.00 -7.92 -9.73
N VAL A 190 -13.73 -8.17 -10.82
CA VAL A 190 -13.61 -7.40 -12.06
C VAL A 190 -14.02 -5.94 -11.83
N GLY A 191 -15.13 -5.69 -11.13
CA GLY A 191 -15.59 -4.36 -10.77
C GLY A 191 -14.55 -3.59 -9.95
N LEU A 192 -13.96 -4.25 -8.94
CA LEU A 192 -12.86 -3.70 -8.14
C LEU A 192 -11.63 -3.39 -8.99
N ALA A 193 -11.20 -4.32 -9.85
CA ALA A 193 -10.05 -4.12 -10.73
C ALA A 193 -10.25 -2.93 -11.68
N VAL A 194 -11.46 -2.76 -12.23
CA VAL A 194 -11.80 -1.62 -13.08
C VAL A 194 -11.77 -0.32 -12.28
N ALA A 195 -12.39 -0.28 -11.09
CA ALA A 195 -12.39 0.89 -10.21
C ALA A 195 -10.97 1.33 -9.83
N LEU A 196 -10.11 0.36 -9.48
CA LEU A 196 -8.73 0.60 -9.09
C LEU A 196 -7.81 0.98 -10.26
N ARG A 197 -8.19 0.72 -11.52
CA ARG A 197 -7.39 1.07 -12.70
C ARG A 197 -7.71 2.43 -13.30
N THR A 198 -8.94 2.92 -13.10
CA THR A 198 -9.48 4.00 -13.93
C THR A 198 -9.96 5.23 -13.14
N GLY A 199 -9.70 5.26 -11.83
CA GLY A 199 -10.15 6.30 -10.91
C GLY A 199 -9.01 6.97 -10.13
N PRO A 200 -9.36 7.78 -9.11
CA PRO A 200 -8.40 8.48 -8.23
C PRO A 200 -7.53 7.52 -7.39
N LEU A 201 -7.88 6.24 -7.37
CA LEU A 201 -7.11 5.16 -6.76
C LEU A 201 -6.18 4.46 -7.77
N SER A 202 -6.03 4.97 -8.99
CA SER A 202 -5.18 4.36 -10.01
C SER A 202 -3.70 4.56 -9.71
N THR A 203 -2.95 3.46 -9.65
CA THR A 203 -1.53 3.50 -9.27
C THR A 203 -0.61 3.67 -10.48
N GLY A 204 -1.15 3.74 -11.70
CA GLY A 204 -0.34 3.90 -12.93
C GLY A 204 0.68 2.78 -13.13
N GLY A 205 0.42 1.56 -12.64
CA GLY A 205 1.36 0.43 -12.70
C GLY A 205 2.39 0.37 -11.57
N ARG A 206 2.37 1.32 -10.63
CA ARG A 206 3.31 1.38 -9.49
C ARG A 206 3.00 0.39 -8.35
N ALA A 207 1.86 -0.31 -8.42
CA ALA A 207 1.51 -1.31 -7.41
C ALA A 207 2.36 -2.57 -7.61
N THR A 208 3.02 -3.03 -6.54
CA THR A 208 3.80 -4.26 -6.57
C THR A 208 2.87 -5.49 -6.53
N GLY A 209 3.28 -6.58 -7.17
CA GLY A 209 2.52 -7.85 -7.10
C GLY A 209 2.33 -8.35 -5.66
N ALA A 210 3.33 -8.10 -4.80
CA ALA A 210 3.27 -8.42 -3.38
C ALA A 210 2.14 -7.67 -2.64
N ALA A 211 1.94 -6.37 -2.92
CA ALA A 211 0.86 -5.61 -2.29
C ALA A 211 -0.53 -6.16 -2.64
N ASN A 212 -0.71 -6.64 -3.88
CA ASN A 212 -1.96 -7.30 -4.28
C ASN A 212 -2.15 -8.63 -3.54
N LEU A 213 -1.09 -9.43 -3.41
CA LEU A 213 -1.12 -10.69 -2.66
C LEU A 213 -1.48 -10.46 -1.18
N TYR A 214 -0.87 -9.47 -0.54
CA TYR A 214 -1.19 -9.09 0.84
C TYR A 214 -2.63 -8.59 0.97
N GLY A 215 -3.11 -7.77 0.03
CA GLY A 215 -4.52 -7.37 -0.01
C GLY A 215 -5.48 -8.56 -0.12
N CYS A 216 -5.18 -9.53 -0.99
CA CYS A 216 -5.95 -10.77 -1.11
C CYS A 216 -5.93 -11.60 0.18
N TRP A 217 -4.77 -11.72 0.83
CA TRP A 217 -4.64 -12.40 2.12
C TRP A 217 -5.54 -11.76 3.18
N LEU A 218 -5.44 -10.44 3.36
CA LEU A 218 -6.22 -9.68 4.35
C LEU A 218 -7.73 -9.78 4.11
N LEU A 219 -8.17 -9.72 2.84
CA LEU A 219 -9.57 -9.92 2.48
C LEU A 219 -10.04 -11.35 2.75
N GLY A 220 -9.18 -12.34 2.50
CA GLY A 220 -9.43 -13.75 2.84
C GLY A 220 -9.53 -13.95 4.35
N TYR A 221 -8.66 -13.33 5.14
CA TYR A 221 -8.71 -13.38 6.60
C TYR A 221 -9.93 -12.64 7.15
N ALA A 222 -10.36 -11.53 6.54
CA ALA A 222 -11.63 -10.88 6.92
C ALA A 222 -12.87 -11.76 6.65
N LEU A 223 -12.78 -12.70 5.71
CA LEU A 223 -13.86 -13.63 5.37
C LEU A 223 -13.86 -14.91 6.21
N TYR A 224 -12.68 -15.47 6.46
CA TYR A 224 -12.51 -16.81 7.08
C TYR A 224 -11.74 -16.79 8.41
N GLY A 225 -11.11 -15.67 8.77
CA GLY A 225 -10.14 -15.60 9.87
C GLY A 225 -10.74 -15.82 11.25
N GLU A 226 -11.96 -15.34 11.50
CA GLU A 226 -12.65 -15.63 12.76
C GLU A 226 -12.99 -17.12 12.89
N ALA A 227 -13.55 -17.74 11.84
CA ALA A 227 -13.85 -19.17 11.83
C ALA A 227 -12.57 -20.03 11.94
N LEU A 228 -11.49 -19.64 11.24
CA LEU A 228 -10.18 -20.26 11.33
C LEU A 228 -9.67 -20.24 12.77
N LEU A 229 -9.64 -19.06 13.39
CA LEU A 229 -9.10 -18.90 14.73
C LEU A 229 -9.96 -19.64 15.75
N HIS A 230 -11.28 -19.63 15.58
CA HIS A 230 -12.20 -20.37 16.43
C HIS A 230 -11.92 -21.89 16.38
N GLN A 231 -11.75 -22.48 15.19
CA GLN A 231 -11.40 -23.91 15.06
C GLN A 231 -10.02 -24.25 15.64
N VAL A 232 -9.04 -23.35 15.44
CA VAL A 232 -7.70 -23.52 16.01
C VAL A 232 -7.72 -23.43 17.54
N LEU A 233 -8.63 -22.66 18.13
CA LEU A 233 -8.80 -22.59 19.58
C LEU A 233 -9.62 -23.77 20.12
N SER A 234 -10.64 -24.24 19.41
CA SER A 234 -11.55 -25.31 19.88
C SER A 234 -10.89 -26.69 19.92
N GLY A 235 -9.81 -26.91 19.19
CA GLY A 235 -9.08 -28.19 19.20
C GLY A 235 -8.98 -28.85 17.85
N GLY A 236 -9.87 -28.52 16.91
CA GLY A 236 -9.94 -29.13 15.59
C GLY A 236 -11.14 -28.65 14.78
N PRO A 237 -11.38 -29.24 13.60
CA PRO A 237 -12.49 -28.85 12.75
C PRO A 237 -13.82 -29.34 13.33
N GLU A 238 -14.56 -28.45 13.98
CA GLU A 238 -15.85 -28.73 14.62
C GLU A 238 -17.06 -28.67 13.64
N GLY A 239 -16.82 -28.65 12.32
CA GLY A 239 -17.88 -28.60 11.32
C GLY A 239 -17.53 -27.76 10.09
N PRO A 240 -18.52 -27.47 9.21
CA PRO A 240 -18.34 -26.57 8.08
C PRO A 240 -17.97 -25.16 8.55
N TRP A 241 -17.19 -24.46 7.74
CA TRP A 241 -16.69 -23.14 8.08
C TRP A 241 -17.80 -22.10 7.91
N ASP A 242 -18.18 -21.44 9.00
CA ASP A 242 -19.12 -20.33 8.93
C ASP A 242 -18.47 -19.12 8.26
N ILE A 243 -19.01 -18.75 7.10
CA ILE A 243 -18.54 -17.62 6.30
C ILE A 243 -19.26 -16.36 6.78
N THR A 244 -18.50 -15.31 7.10
CA THR A 244 -19.06 -14.00 7.44
C THR A 244 -18.97 -13.05 6.24
N PRO A 245 -20.02 -12.89 5.41
CA PRO A 245 -19.94 -12.06 4.20
C PRO A 245 -20.02 -10.56 4.48
N ALA A 246 -20.45 -10.14 5.68
CA ALA A 246 -20.70 -8.75 6.05
C ALA A 246 -19.49 -7.82 5.81
N PRO A 247 -18.25 -8.18 6.23
CA PRO A 247 -17.07 -7.36 6.04
C PRO A 247 -16.75 -7.11 4.57
N LEU A 248 -16.83 -8.15 3.72
CA LEU A 248 -16.55 -8.02 2.30
C LEU A 248 -17.57 -7.15 1.59
N LEU A 249 -18.85 -7.29 1.95
CA LEU A 249 -19.90 -6.43 1.42
C LEU A 249 -19.66 -4.96 1.80
N GLY A 250 -19.43 -4.69 3.08
CA GLY A 250 -19.19 -3.32 3.55
C GLY A 250 -17.95 -2.69 2.92
N LEU A 251 -16.85 -3.45 2.80
CA LEU A 251 -15.62 -3.02 2.14
C LEU A 251 -15.80 -2.78 0.63
N ALA A 252 -16.57 -3.65 -0.05
CA ALA A 252 -16.86 -3.49 -1.47
C ALA A 252 -17.67 -2.23 -1.76
N VAL A 253 -18.66 -1.90 -0.92
CA VAL A 253 -19.41 -0.63 -1.01
C VAL A 253 -18.52 0.56 -0.61
N ALA A 254 -17.59 0.39 0.32
CA ALA A 254 -16.67 1.43 0.76
C ALA A 254 -15.64 1.87 -0.31
N VAL A 255 -15.53 1.17 -1.44
CA VAL A 255 -14.68 1.60 -2.57
C VAL A 255 -15.11 2.97 -3.10
N ALA A 256 -16.41 3.28 -3.11
CA ALA A 256 -16.93 4.57 -3.54
C ALA A 256 -16.50 5.73 -2.62
N PRO A 257 -16.75 5.71 -1.30
CA PRO A 257 -16.25 6.76 -0.40
C PRO A 257 -14.71 6.79 -0.34
N ALA A 258 -14.00 5.67 -0.50
CA ALA A 258 -12.53 5.67 -0.60
C ALA A 258 -12.04 6.48 -1.81
N ALA A 259 -12.62 6.25 -2.98
CA ALA A 259 -12.29 6.98 -4.20
C ALA A 259 -12.62 8.48 -4.07
N TRP A 260 -13.76 8.81 -3.44
CA TRP A 260 -14.14 10.19 -3.18
C TRP A 260 -13.18 10.90 -2.22
N CYS A 261 -12.80 10.26 -1.12
CA CYS A 261 -11.84 10.81 -0.17
C CYS A 261 -10.46 11.02 -0.83
N ALA A 262 -10.00 10.07 -1.66
CA ALA A 262 -8.76 10.20 -2.40
C ALA A 262 -8.81 11.37 -3.42
N HIS A 263 -9.92 11.53 -4.13
CA HIS A 263 -10.12 12.63 -5.06
C HIS A 263 -10.18 14.00 -4.36
N LEU A 264 -10.94 14.11 -3.26
CA LEU A 264 -11.01 15.34 -2.49
C LEU A 264 -9.65 15.70 -1.89
N PHE A 265 -8.90 14.70 -1.41
CA PHE A 265 -7.54 14.89 -0.92
C PHE A 265 -6.61 15.40 -2.01
N SER A 266 -6.58 14.76 -3.20
CA SER A 266 -5.68 15.18 -4.28
C SER A 266 -6.03 16.58 -4.81
N VAL A 267 -7.31 16.88 -5.03
CA VAL A 267 -7.75 18.22 -5.46
C VAL A 267 -7.44 19.27 -4.40
N SER A 268 -7.66 18.99 -3.12
CA SER A 268 -7.40 19.94 -2.04
C SER A 268 -5.92 20.14 -1.81
N ALA A 269 -5.11 19.09 -1.89
CA ALA A 269 -3.65 19.16 -1.83
C ALA A 269 -3.10 20.01 -2.97
N HIS A 270 -3.58 19.79 -4.20
CA HIS A 270 -3.16 20.57 -5.37
C HIS A 270 -3.55 22.05 -5.25
N ARG A 271 -4.77 22.37 -4.77
CA ARG A 271 -5.18 23.76 -4.48
C ARG A 271 -4.32 24.40 -3.41
N LYS A 272 -3.94 23.66 -2.36
CA LYS A 272 -3.05 24.15 -1.30
C LYS A 272 -1.64 24.35 -1.81
N LEU A 273 -1.14 23.47 -2.68
CA LEU A 273 0.18 23.58 -3.29
C LEU A 273 0.28 24.84 -4.16
N ASN A 274 -0.74 25.14 -4.97
CA ASN A 274 -0.78 26.36 -5.79
C ASN A 274 -0.90 27.66 -4.99
N GLY A 275 -1.43 27.59 -3.76
CA GLY A 275 -1.61 28.76 -2.90
C GLY A 275 -0.49 29.00 -1.89
N SER A 276 0.38 28.01 -1.65
CA SER A 276 1.44 28.08 -0.63
C SER A 276 2.71 28.68 -1.22
N ARG A 277 3.42 29.47 -0.40
CA ARG A 277 4.71 30.05 -0.83
C ARG A 277 5.91 29.34 -0.23
N ALA A 278 5.72 28.49 0.78
CA ALA A 278 6.80 27.73 1.42
C ALA A 278 6.40 26.25 1.59
N LEU A 279 7.39 25.35 1.66
CA LEU A 279 7.14 23.92 1.87
C LEU A 279 6.54 23.67 3.26
N GLU A 280 6.95 24.45 4.26
CA GLU A 280 6.41 24.37 5.62
C GLU A 280 4.92 24.76 5.69
N GLU A 281 4.53 25.81 4.96
CA GLU A 281 3.15 26.27 4.85
C GLU A 281 2.26 25.21 4.17
N PHE A 282 2.78 24.63 3.08
CA PHE A 282 2.13 23.52 2.40
C PHE A 282 1.94 22.30 3.32
N ALA A 283 3.01 21.86 4.00
CA ALA A 283 2.98 20.74 4.92
C ALA A 283 1.98 20.95 6.07
N ALA A 284 1.93 22.16 6.64
CA ALA A 284 0.97 22.52 7.68
C ALA A 284 -0.49 22.48 7.17
N GLY A 285 -0.72 22.85 5.90
CA GLY A 285 -2.04 22.81 5.27
C GLY A 285 -2.54 21.41 4.88
N VAL A 286 -1.63 20.51 4.48
CA VAL A 286 -2.00 19.16 3.99
C VAL A 286 -2.24 18.15 5.10
N ARG A 287 -1.50 18.23 6.22
CA ARG A 287 -1.70 17.35 7.38
C ARG A 287 -3.15 17.27 7.86
N PRO A 288 -3.85 18.39 8.17
CA PRO A 288 -5.25 18.32 8.61
C PRO A 288 -6.20 17.79 7.53
N LEU A 289 -5.89 18.02 6.24
CA LEU A 289 -6.67 17.45 5.14
C LEU A 289 -6.56 15.92 5.08
N LEU A 290 -5.36 15.37 5.30
CA LEU A 290 -5.14 13.93 5.39
C LEU A 290 -5.94 13.33 6.55
N PHE A 291 -5.83 13.89 7.75
CA PHE A 291 -6.59 13.43 8.91
C PHE A 291 -8.10 13.55 8.70
N GLY A 292 -8.57 14.64 8.08
CA GLY A 292 -9.96 14.84 7.73
C GLY A 292 -10.48 13.78 6.76
N ALA A 293 -9.73 13.49 5.69
CA ALA A 293 -10.09 12.46 4.71
C ALA A 293 -10.12 11.05 5.32
N VAL A 294 -9.11 10.70 6.12
CA VAL A 294 -9.05 9.39 6.81
C VAL A 294 -10.19 9.25 7.82
N THR A 295 -10.49 10.31 8.58
CA THR A 295 -11.59 10.30 9.56
C THR A 295 -12.94 10.19 8.87
N ALA A 296 -13.17 10.98 7.80
CA ALA A 296 -14.40 10.90 7.01
C ALA A 296 -14.59 9.50 6.40
N PHE A 297 -13.52 8.91 5.88
CA PHE A 297 -13.56 7.54 5.38
C PHE A 297 -13.81 6.52 6.49
N LEU A 298 -13.17 6.65 7.66
CA LEU A 298 -13.39 5.78 8.81
C LEU A 298 -14.86 5.81 9.26
N CYS A 299 -15.47 6.99 9.34
CA CYS A 299 -16.90 7.14 9.64
C CYS A 299 -17.78 6.46 8.58
N ALA A 300 -17.48 6.68 7.30
CA ALA A 300 -18.23 6.09 6.20
C ALA A 300 -18.14 4.56 6.18
N VAL A 301 -16.93 3.99 6.28
CA VAL A 301 -16.72 2.54 6.26
C VAL A 301 -17.34 1.88 7.50
N THR A 302 -17.25 2.50 8.67
CA THR A 302 -17.88 1.98 9.89
C THR A 302 -19.40 1.95 9.76
N GLY A 303 -20.02 3.02 9.23
CA GLY A 303 -21.45 3.06 8.97
C GLY A 303 -21.90 2.01 7.95
N LEU A 304 -21.15 1.84 6.85
CA LEU A 304 -21.44 0.82 5.84
C LEU A 304 -21.29 -0.61 6.37
N LEU A 305 -20.26 -0.86 7.19
CA LEU A 305 -20.06 -2.16 7.84
C LEU A 305 -21.17 -2.46 8.84
N TYR A 306 -21.62 -1.46 9.61
CA TYR A 306 -22.76 -1.61 10.51
C TYR A 306 -24.04 -1.95 9.75
N LEU A 307 -24.33 -1.25 8.65
CA LEU A 307 -25.48 -1.56 7.78
C LEU A 307 -25.39 -2.96 7.16
N ALA A 308 -24.20 -3.37 6.70
CA ALA A 308 -23.98 -4.71 6.18
C ALA A 308 -24.19 -5.79 7.26
N GLY A 309 -23.75 -5.52 8.49
CA GLY A 309 -23.95 -6.38 9.66
C GLY A 309 -25.44 -6.56 10.02
N LEU A 310 -26.24 -5.49 9.98
CA LEU A 310 -27.69 -5.57 10.21
C LEU A 310 -28.40 -6.49 9.22
N GLY A 311 -27.97 -6.49 7.95
CA GLY A 311 -28.60 -7.29 6.90
C GLY A 311 -28.12 -8.74 6.81
N THR A 312 -26.98 -9.09 7.40
CA THR A 312 -26.35 -10.41 7.25
C THR A 312 -26.14 -11.17 8.55
N GLY A 313 -26.29 -10.52 9.71
CA GLY A 313 -25.95 -11.06 11.03
C GLY A 313 -24.43 -11.09 11.19
N GLY A 314 -23.87 -10.10 11.90
CA GLY A 314 -22.41 -9.96 12.00
C GLY A 314 -21.95 -9.33 13.31
N GLY A 315 -20.71 -9.67 13.71
CA GLY A 315 -20.02 -9.16 14.89
C GLY A 315 -19.48 -7.73 14.73
N ALA A 316 -18.69 -7.29 15.71
CA ALA A 316 -18.21 -5.91 15.79
C ALA A 316 -17.37 -5.51 14.54
N PRO A 317 -17.67 -4.37 13.88
CA PRO A 317 -17.06 -4.01 12.59
C PRO A 317 -15.61 -3.50 12.69
N VAL A 318 -14.96 -3.62 13.86
CA VAL A 318 -13.70 -2.94 14.17
C VAL A 318 -12.54 -3.44 13.31
N GLY A 319 -12.40 -4.76 13.14
CA GLY A 319 -11.37 -5.34 12.29
C GLY A 319 -11.49 -4.92 10.83
N ALA A 320 -12.71 -4.99 10.29
CA ALA A 320 -12.99 -4.61 8.92
C ALA A 320 -12.83 -3.09 8.68
N ALA A 321 -13.18 -2.25 9.66
CA ALA A 321 -12.95 -0.80 9.58
C ALA A 321 -11.45 -0.49 9.56
N GLY A 322 -10.66 -1.14 10.42
CA GLY A 322 -9.20 -1.05 10.41
C GLY A 322 -8.60 -1.47 9.07
N LEU A 323 -9.07 -2.59 8.50
CA LEU A 323 -8.64 -3.07 7.19
C LEU A 323 -8.97 -2.07 6.08
N GLY A 324 -10.18 -1.49 6.10
CA GLY A 324 -10.57 -0.46 5.15
C GLY A 324 -9.62 0.73 5.18
N VAL A 325 -9.32 1.26 6.37
CA VAL A 325 -8.39 2.39 6.53
C VAL A 325 -6.98 2.03 6.07
N LEU A 326 -6.51 0.83 6.42
CA LEU A 326 -5.22 0.30 5.99
C LEU A 326 -5.10 0.27 4.45
N LEU A 327 -6.12 -0.27 3.77
CA LEU A 327 -6.17 -0.34 2.32
C LEU A 327 -6.22 1.05 1.67
N LEU A 328 -6.98 2.00 2.23
CA LEU A 328 -7.00 3.38 1.74
C LEU A 328 -5.63 4.04 1.86
N LEU A 329 -4.97 3.94 3.02
CA LEU A 329 -3.65 4.54 3.26
C LEU A 329 -2.58 3.91 2.37
N ALA A 330 -2.55 2.58 2.27
CA ALA A 330 -1.64 1.88 1.38
C ALA A 330 -1.85 2.32 -0.07
N ARG A 331 -3.11 2.48 -0.49
CA ARG A 331 -3.42 2.94 -1.84
C ARG A 331 -3.01 4.39 -2.09
N LEU A 332 -3.31 5.30 -1.15
CA LEU A 332 -2.89 6.71 -1.25
C LEU A 332 -1.37 6.83 -1.36
N LEU A 333 -0.61 6.13 -0.51
CA LEU A 333 0.84 6.11 -0.59
C LEU A 333 1.33 5.59 -1.96
N THR A 334 0.74 4.51 -2.47
CA THR A 334 1.10 3.95 -3.79
C THR A 334 0.79 4.92 -4.94
N VAL A 335 -0.35 5.63 -4.89
CA VAL A 335 -0.74 6.63 -5.89
C VAL A 335 0.26 7.79 -5.93
N HIS A 336 0.73 8.25 -4.76
CA HIS A 336 1.67 9.36 -4.62
C HIS A 336 3.15 8.93 -4.69
N GLY A 337 3.44 7.72 -5.18
CA GLY A 337 4.81 7.28 -5.49
C GLY A 337 5.56 6.57 -4.36
N PHE A 338 4.88 6.16 -3.28
CA PHE A 338 5.47 5.44 -2.14
C PHE A 338 4.91 4.01 -2.00
N PRO A 339 5.16 3.10 -2.98
CA PRO A 339 4.64 1.72 -2.94
C PRO A 339 5.32 0.84 -1.89
N GLU A 340 6.59 1.09 -1.57
CA GLU A 340 7.35 0.31 -0.58
C GLU A 340 6.75 0.40 0.83
N PRO A 341 6.56 1.60 1.43
CA PRO A 341 5.95 1.68 2.75
C PRO A 341 4.54 1.10 2.77
N ALA A 342 3.76 1.32 1.70
CA ALA A 342 2.43 0.71 1.56
C ALA A 342 2.48 -0.82 1.64
N ALA A 343 3.40 -1.46 0.90
CA ALA A 343 3.57 -2.90 0.92
C ALA A 343 4.05 -3.40 2.30
N THR A 344 4.94 -2.67 2.98
CA THR A 344 5.41 -3.06 4.33
C THR A 344 4.30 -3.01 5.36
N GLY A 345 3.40 -2.02 5.31
CA GLY A 345 2.25 -1.95 6.22
C GLY A 345 1.27 -3.10 6.01
N LEU A 346 0.98 -3.44 4.74
CA LEU A 346 0.14 -4.59 4.40
C LEU A 346 0.80 -5.92 4.85
N ALA A 347 2.11 -6.07 4.62
CA ALA A 347 2.87 -7.25 5.05
C ALA A 347 2.87 -7.40 6.58
N ALA A 348 3.01 -6.30 7.32
CA ALA A 348 2.98 -6.31 8.78
C ALA A 348 1.62 -6.80 9.31
N ALA A 349 0.51 -6.34 8.73
CA ALA A 349 -0.81 -6.83 9.08
C ALA A 349 -0.97 -8.34 8.77
N CYS A 350 -0.55 -8.78 7.58
CA CYS A 350 -0.57 -10.20 7.20
C CYS A 350 0.25 -11.07 8.17
N ALA A 351 1.43 -10.59 8.58
CA ALA A 351 2.30 -11.31 9.50
C ALA A 351 1.66 -11.48 10.89
N VAL A 352 0.97 -10.45 11.40
CA VAL A 352 0.27 -10.54 12.70
C VAL A 352 -0.93 -11.50 12.60
N GLU A 353 -1.72 -11.43 11.52
CA GLU A 353 -2.84 -12.35 11.31
C GLU A 353 -2.38 -13.81 11.15
N ALA A 354 -1.26 -14.05 10.46
CA ALA A 354 -0.68 -15.39 10.30
C ALA A 354 -0.02 -15.91 11.60
N ALA A 355 0.57 -15.01 12.40
CA ALA A 355 1.21 -15.36 13.66
C ALA A 355 0.20 -15.84 14.71
N ALA A 356 -1.02 -15.29 14.73
CA ALA A 356 -2.03 -15.67 15.72
C ALA A 356 -2.35 -17.19 15.73
N PRO A 357 -2.79 -17.83 14.63
CA PRO A 357 -3.01 -19.27 14.62
C PRO A 357 -1.70 -20.05 14.79
N ALA A 358 -0.57 -19.56 14.28
CA ALA A 358 0.73 -20.23 14.44
C ALA A 358 1.18 -20.30 15.92
N LEU A 359 0.96 -19.23 16.70
CA LEU A 359 1.27 -19.18 18.13
C LEU A 359 0.37 -20.13 18.93
N VAL A 360 -0.91 -20.21 18.59
CA VAL A 360 -1.83 -21.17 19.22
C VAL A 360 -1.42 -22.60 18.92
N LEU A 361 -1.08 -22.91 17.67
CA LEU A 361 -0.60 -24.24 17.28
C LEU A 361 0.75 -24.59 17.93
N ALA A 362 1.69 -23.65 18.01
CA ALA A 362 2.96 -23.83 18.70
C ALA A 362 2.76 -24.07 20.21
N GLY A 363 1.77 -23.43 20.81
CA GLY A 363 1.40 -23.63 22.21
C GLY A 363 0.94 -25.06 22.56
N ARG A 364 0.53 -25.86 21.56
CA ARG A 364 0.16 -27.28 21.75
C ARG A 364 1.37 -28.20 21.89
N LEU A 365 2.58 -27.73 21.58
CA LEU A 365 3.82 -28.50 21.77
C LEU A 365 4.22 -28.53 23.26
N PRO A 366 4.79 -29.65 23.74
CA PRO A 366 5.18 -29.77 25.14
C PRO A 366 6.17 -28.69 25.54
N GLY A 367 5.86 -27.93 26.60
CA GLY A 367 6.70 -26.84 27.12
C GLY A 367 6.53 -25.47 26.45
N LEU A 368 5.75 -25.37 25.36
CA LEU A 368 5.56 -24.13 24.60
C LEU A 368 4.21 -23.43 24.81
N HIS A 369 3.37 -23.94 25.72
CA HIS A 369 2.10 -23.31 26.10
C HIS A 369 2.15 -21.78 26.35
N PRO A 370 3.18 -21.18 26.96
CA PRO A 370 3.23 -19.72 27.13
C PRO A 370 3.15 -18.92 25.82
N LEU A 371 3.46 -19.52 24.65
CA LEU A 371 3.36 -18.86 23.34
C LEU A 371 1.91 -18.57 22.91
N ALA A 372 0.93 -19.36 23.37
CA ALA A 372 -0.49 -19.16 23.03
C ALA A 372 -1.17 -18.07 23.89
N ARG A 373 -0.64 -17.84 25.11
CA ARG A 373 -1.20 -16.88 26.08
C ARG A 373 -1.57 -15.48 25.54
N PRO A 374 -0.75 -14.79 24.71
CA PRO A 374 -1.14 -13.48 24.23
C PRO A 374 -2.38 -13.53 23.33
N VAL A 375 -2.52 -14.57 22.51
CA VAL A 375 -3.68 -14.76 21.64
C VAL A 375 -4.90 -15.15 22.48
N ASP A 376 -4.72 -16.10 23.41
CA ASP A 376 -5.80 -16.54 24.31
C ASP A 376 -6.34 -15.38 25.15
N ALA A 377 -5.46 -14.56 25.72
CA ALA A 377 -5.84 -13.39 26.53
C ALA A 377 -6.58 -12.34 25.69
N LEU A 378 -6.12 -12.09 24.46
CA LEU A 378 -6.75 -11.14 23.55
C LEU A 378 -8.15 -11.60 23.14
N VAL A 379 -8.28 -12.88 22.78
CA VAL A 379 -9.57 -13.48 22.38
C VAL A 379 -10.53 -13.58 23.57
N ALA A 380 -10.03 -13.92 24.77
CA ALA A 380 -10.85 -13.96 25.97
C ALA A 380 -11.37 -12.57 26.37
N ALA A 381 -10.59 -11.50 26.16
CA ALA A 381 -10.97 -10.14 26.53
C ALA A 381 -11.91 -9.47 25.51
N ALA A 382 -11.73 -9.72 24.22
CA ALA A 382 -12.37 -8.93 23.16
C ALA A 382 -12.91 -9.77 21.98
N GLY A 383 -12.89 -11.10 22.07
CA GLY A 383 -13.35 -12.02 21.03
C GLY A 383 -12.34 -12.24 19.90
N ALA A 384 -12.68 -13.15 18.97
CA ALA A 384 -11.80 -13.53 17.85
C ALA A 384 -11.49 -12.36 16.90
N GLY A 385 -12.45 -11.45 16.71
CA GLY A 385 -12.30 -10.24 15.90
C GLY A 385 -11.29 -9.21 16.41
N ALA A 386 -10.78 -9.39 17.64
CA ALA A 386 -9.75 -8.52 18.20
C ALA A 386 -8.40 -8.67 17.46
N VAL A 387 -8.08 -9.87 16.95
CA VAL A 387 -6.84 -10.12 16.20
C VAL A 387 -6.75 -9.25 14.93
N PRO A 388 -7.71 -9.31 13.99
CA PRO A 388 -7.67 -8.46 12.80
C PRO A 388 -7.81 -6.97 13.15
N ALA A 389 -8.52 -6.61 14.23
CA ALA A 389 -8.60 -5.23 14.70
C ALA A 389 -7.24 -4.67 15.12
N VAL A 390 -6.47 -5.43 15.92
CA VAL A 390 -5.12 -5.02 16.33
C VAL A 390 -4.16 -5.04 15.14
N ALA A 391 -4.19 -6.09 14.32
CA ALA A 391 -3.31 -6.23 13.16
C ALA A 391 -3.50 -5.08 12.15
N CYS A 392 -4.74 -4.88 11.69
CA CYS A 392 -5.04 -3.85 10.71
C CYS A 392 -4.98 -2.44 11.31
N GLY A 393 -5.43 -2.26 12.56
CA GLY A 393 -5.40 -0.96 13.24
C GLY A 393 -3.98 -0.46 13.51
N ALA A 394 -3.09 -1.30 14.04
CA ALA A 394 -1.70 -0.93 14.28
C ALA A 394 -0.95 -0.64 12.98
N ALA A 395 -1.14 -1.47 11.95
CA ALA A 395 -0.58 -1.23 10.62
C ALA A 395 -1.11 0.07 9.99
N ALA A 396 -2.41 0.35 10.14
CA ALA A 396 -3.02 1.59 9.64
C ALA A 396 -2.43 2.83 10.34
N LEU A 397 -2.22 2.78 11.65
CA LEU A 397 -1.55 3.87 12.40
C LEU A 397 -0.11 4.07 11.92
N GLY A 398 0.64 2.99 11.71
CA GLY A 398 1.99 3.04 11.14
C GLY A 398 2.01 3.67 9.74
N LEU A 399 1.08 3.28 8.86
CA LEU A 399 0.95 3.90 7.54
C LEU A 399 0.48 5.35 7.62
N LEU A 400 -0.36 5.71 8.60
CA LEU A 400 -0.83 7.09 8.78
C LEU A 400 0.34 8.00 9.17
N THR A 401 1.18 7.59 10.12
CA THR A 401 2.40 8.34 10.47
C THR A 401 3.30 8.51 9.25
N THR A 402 3.52 7.42 8.50
CA THR A 402 4.32 7.46 7.26
C THR A 402 3.69 8.40 6.21
N ALA A 403 2.38 8.35 6.03
CA ALA A 403 1.64 9.19 5.09
C ALA A 403 1.69 10.67 5.48
N THR A 404 1.63 11.01 6.77
CA THR A 404 1.75 12.41 7.22
C THR A 404 3.09 13.03 6.87
N VAL A 405 4.16 12.23 6.84
CA VAL A 405 5.50 12.68 6.44
C VAL A 405 5.63 12.68 4.92
N ALA A 406 5.29 11.57 4.26
CA ALA A 406 5.47 11.39 2.83
C ALA A 406 4.60 12.33 1.99
N LEU A 407 3.31 12.46 2.32
CA LEU A 407 2.34 13.27 1.56
C LEU A 407 2.44 14.77 1.86
N SER A 408 3.21 15.16 2.89
CA SER A 408 3.52 16.56 3.18
C SER A 408 4.59 17.15 2.26
N ARG A 409 5.27 16.32 1.47
CA ARG A 409 6.24 16.74 0.46
C ARG A 409 5.53 17.19 -0.81
N ALA A 410 5.92 18.33 -1.38
CA ALA A 410 5.42 18.79 -2.66
C ALA A 410 5.74 17.78 -3.78
N SER A 411 6.87 17.07 -3.67
CA SER A 411 7.27 15.99 -4.58
C SER A 411 6.28 14.83 -4.68
N ALA A 412 5.40 14.65 -3.68
CA ALA A 412 4.38 13.61 -3.70
C ALA A 412 3.22 13.91 -4.68
N HIS A 413 3.06 15.18 -5.10
CA HIS A 413 1.86 15.67 -5.80
C HIS A 413 2.10 16.08 -7.25
N THR A 414 3.31 15.92 -7.79
CA THR A 414 3.63 16.28 -9.18
C THR A 414 3.43 15.15 -10.18
N ALA A 415 3.17 13.93 -9.71
CA ALA A 415 2.91 12.77 -10.56
C ALA A 415 1.45 12.29 -10.51
N ALA A 416 0.58 13.02 -9.80
CA ALA A 416 -0.77 12.63 -9.42
C ALA A 416 -1.87 13.26 -10.29
#